data_AF-A0A0G4MVX0-F1
#
_entry.id   AF-A0A0G4MVX0-F1
#
_cell.length_a   1.000
_cell.length_b   1.000
_cell.length_c   1.000
_cell.angle_alpha   90.00
_cell.angle_beta   90.00
_cell.angle_gamma   90.00
#
_symmetry.space_group_name_H-M   'P 1'
#
loop_
_entity.id
_entity.type
_entity.pdbx_description
1 polymer ?
#
loop_
_entity_poly.entity_id
_entity_poly.type
_entity_poly.pdbx_seq_one_letter_code
_entity_poly.pdbx_strand_id
1 'polypeptide(L)' 'MAMTGFFYTFNRARTASPMSMLKYDPIIRRKVLFLEQKRKGR' A
#
# COMPACT_ATOMS: atom_id res chain seq x y z
N MET A 1 -0.47 9.74 3.29
CA MET A 1 0.35 9.10 2.22
C MET A 1 1.63 9.89 2.06
N ALA A 2 2.73 9.24 1.72
CA ALA A 2 4.05 9.87 1.64
C ALA A 2 4.51 10.18 0.19
N MET A 3 3.77 9.68 -0.82
CA MET A 3 3.96 9.97 -2.25
C MET A 3 5.38 9.70 -2.80
N THR A 4 6.14 8.79 -2.18
CA THR A 4 7.51 8.44 -2.56
C THR A 4 7.62 7.41 -3.69
N GLY A 5 6.50 6.79 -4.07
CA GLY A 5 6.47 5.70 -5.05
C GLY A 5 6.89 4.33 -4.51
N PHE A 6 7.36 4.23 -3.25
CA PHE A 6 7.59 2.93 -2.62
C PHE A 6 6.27 2.22 -2.35
N PHE A 7 6.21 0.92 -2.62
CA PHE A 7 5.01 0.11 -2.41
C PHE A 7 5.37 -1.28 -1.87
N TYR A 8 4.39 -1.88 -1.20
CA TYR A 8 4.45 -3.27 -0.79
C TYR A 8 3.47 -4.11 -1.61
N THR A 9 3.82 -5.38 -1.81
CA THR A 9 2.92 -6.36 -2.41
C THR A 9 2.32 -7.25 -1.31
N PHE A 10 1.02 -7.46 -1.37
CA PHE A 10 0.30 -8.37 -0.48
C PHE A 10 -0.76 -9.14 -1.27
N ASN A 11 -1.10 -10.32 -0.76
CA ASN A 11 -2.23 -11.10 -1.23
C ASN A 11 -3.44 -10.81 -0.34
N ARG A 12 -4.61 -10.67 -0.96
CA ARG A 12 -5.89 -10.54 -0.25
C ARG A 12 -6.98 -11.37 -0.91
N ALA A 13 -8.01 -11.72 -0.15
CA ALA A 13 -9.24 -12.28 -0.70
C ALA A 13 -9.97 -11.21 -1.56
N ARG A 14 -10.57 -11.65 -2.68
CA ARG A 14 -11.25 -10.74 -3.63
C ARG A 14 -12.50 -10.08 -3.04
N THR A 15 -13.21 -10.81 -2.17
CA THR A 15 -14.44 -10.35 -1.50
C THR A 15 -14.18 -9.38 -0.34
N ALA A 16 -12.93 -9.29 0.15
CA ALA A 16 -12.58 -8.38 1.23
C ALA A 16 -12.54 -6.92 0.76
N SER A 17 -12.69 -5.99 1.71
CA SER A 17 -12.50 -4.55 1.48
C SER A 17 -11.05 -4.21 1.09
N PRO A 18 -10.81 -3.06 0.42
CA PRO A 18 -9.46 -2.59 0.10
C PRO A 18 -8.60 -2.42 1.36
N MET A 19 -7.29 -2.68 1.24
CA MET A 19 -6.37 -2.57 2.37
C MET A 19 -5.91 -1.14 2.64
N SER A 20 -5.76 -0.81 3.93
CA SER A 20 -5.05 0.36 4.44
C SER A 20 -4.14 -0.07 5.58
N MET A 21 -2.92 0.48 5.65
CA MET A 21 -1.94 0.05 6.64
C MET A 21 -0.90 1.11 6.98
N LEU A 22 -0.51 1.19 8.25
CA LEU A 22 0.60 2.03 8.72
C LEU A 22 1.91 1.22 8.71
N LYS A 23 2.77 1.47 7.72
CA LYS A 23 4.07 0.79 7.58
C LYS A 23 5.21 1.77 7.40
N TYR A 24 6.43 1.29 7.57
CA TYR A 24 7.64 2.08 7.38
C TYR A 24 7.90 2.32 5.90
N ASP A 25 8.13 3.58 5.52
CA ASP A 25 8.64 3.95 4.21
C ASP A 25 10.16 4.15 4.32
N PRO A 26 10.98 3.35 3.60
CA PRO A 26 12.44 3.43 3.67
C PRO A 26 13.01 4.72 3.08
N ILE A 27 12.28 5.43 2.23
CA ILE A 27 12.74 6.67 1.59
C ILE A 27 12.70 7.83 2.60
N ILE A 28 11.59 7.98 3.32
CA ILE A 28 11.40 9.05 4.32
C ILE A 28 11.85 8.62 5.73
N ARG A 29 12.02 7.30 5.93
CA ARG A 29 12.45 6.69 7.20
C ARG A 29 11.47 6.90 8.34
N ARG A 30 10.17 6.84 8.04
CA ARG A 30 9.07 7.02 9.01
C ARG A 30 7.91 6.07 8.71
N LYS A 31 7.04 5.85 9.71
CA LYS A 31 5.77 5.12 9.51
C LYS A 31 4.75 6.04 8.85
N VAL A 32 4.18 5.59 7.74
CA VAL A 32 3.22 6.33 6.92
C VAL A 32 2.07 5.41 6.51
N LEU A 33 0.94 6.04 6.16
CA LEU A 33 -0.24 5.32 5.68
C LEU A 33 -0.05 4.93 4.20
N PHE A 34 -0.15 3.62 3.94
CA PHE A 34 -0.26 3.00 2.63
C PHE A 34 -1.71 2.62 2.37
N LEU A 35 -2.19 2.91 1.16
CA LEU A 35 -3.50 2.45 0.67
C LEU A 35 -3.30 1.52 -0.52
N GLU A 36 -4.19 0.56 -0.68
CA GLU A 36 -4.18 -0.35 -1.82
C GLU A 36 -4.44 0.39 -3.14
N GLN A 37 -3.59 0.14 -4.13
CA GLN A 37 -3.87 0.49 -5.51
C GLN A 37 -4.48 -0.72 -6.24
N LYS A 38 -5.58 -0.50 -6.96
CA LYS A 38 -6.20 -1.56 -7.77
C LYS A 38 -5.20 -2.05 -8.82
N ARG A 39 -5.07 -3.37 -8.98
CA ARG A 39 -4.39 -3.95 -10.15
C ARG A 39 -5.14 -3.47 -11.40
N LYS A 40 -4.44 -2.80 -12.30
CA LYS A 40 -4.98 -2.49 -13.63
C LYS A 40 -5.25 -3.84 -14.32
N GLY A 41 -6.49 -4.07 -14.72
CA GLY A 41 -6.85 -5.20 -15.58
C GLY A 41 -6.06 -5.12 -16.89
N ARG A 42 -5.81 -6.26 -17.52
CA ARG A 42 -5.24 -6.29 -18.86
C ARG A 42 -6.27 -5.78 -19.86
#